data_AF-A0A6N7C5P7-F1
#
_entry.id   AF-A0A6N7C5P7-F1
#
_cell.length_a   1.000
_cell.length_b   1.000
_cell.length_c   1.000
_cell.angle_alpha   90.00
_cell.angle_beta   90.00
_cell.angle_gamma   90.00
#
_symmetry.space_group_name_H-M   'P 1'
#
loop_
_entity.id
_entity.type
_entity.pdbx_description
1 polymer ?
#
loop_
_entity_poly.entity_id
_entity_poly.type
_entity_poly.pdbx_seq_one_letter_code
_entity_poly.pdbx_strand_id
1 'polypeptide(L)'
;MDTTEVPEDIAKIAGYLARSAKMSGGSMKWNEEAKLKASLTNERARWSRARVSPELFEAQCQAAGLPADDVVKVGEFLRKTQSGKRLVPHRSYRDWTFRYDYDAVV
;
A
#
# COMPACT_ATOMS: atom_id res chain seq x y z
N MET A 1 11.98 12.96 -17.46
CA MET A 1 11.86 11.59 -16.92
C MET A 1 10.38 11.36 -16.73
N ASP A 2 9.76 10.64 -17.67
CA ASP A 2 8.36 10.24 -17.54
C ASP A 2 8.25 9.25 -16.39
N THR A 3 7.84 9.72 -15.22
CA THR A 3 7.59 8.88 -14.04
C THR A 3 6.27 8.16 -14.19
N THR A 4 6.18 7.27 -15.18
CA THR A 4 5.09 6.30 -15.32
C THR A 4 5.33 5.04 -14.50
N GLU A 5 6.55 4.86 -13.98
CA GLU A 5 6.96 3.70 -13.21
C GLU A 5 6.87 3.96 -11.70
N VAL A 6 6.22 3.05 -10.99
CA VAL A 6 6.11 3.11 -9.53
C VAL A 6 7.46 2.74 -8.90
N PRO A 7 7.96 3.49 -7.89
CA PRO A 7 9.19 3.13 -7.22
C PRO A 7 9.20 1.69 -6.69
N GLU A 8 10.34 1.01 -6.78
CA GLU A 8 10.48 -0.42 -6.49
C GLU A 8 9.95 -0.81 -5.09
N ASP A 9 10.21 0.00 -4.07
CA ASP A 9 9.72 -0.22 -2.71
C ASP A 9 8.18 -0.23 -2.62
N ILE A 10 7.51 0.64 -3.37
CA ILE A 10 6.05 0.69 -3.43
C ILE A 10 5.50 -0.46 -4.28
N ALA A 11 6.18 -0.81 -5.38
CA ALA A 11 5.81 -1.96 -6.20
C ALA A 11 5.88 -3.28 -5.40
N LYS A 12 6.90 -3.46 -4.55
CA LYS A 12 7.02 -4.60 -3.63
C LYS A 12 5.87 -4.64 -2.62
N ILE A 13 5.48 -3.49 -2.06
CA ILE A 13 4.33 -3.41 -1.16
C ILE A 13 3.03 -3.82 -1.88
N ALA A 14 2.80 -3.33 -3.10
CA ALA A 14 1.65 -3.73 -3.91
C ALA A 14 1.61 -5.26 -4.14
N GLY A 15 2.75 -5.86 -4.50
CA GLY A 15 2.90 -7.31 -4.66
C GLY A 15 2.63 -8.08 -3.37
N TYR A 16 3.12 -7.59 -2.24
CA TYR A 16 2.86 -8.18 -0.92
C TYR A 16 1.37 -8.16 -0.56
N LEU A 17 0.67 -7.05 -0.81
CA LEU A 17 -0.77 -6.93 -0.54
C LEU A 17 -1.58 -7.89 -1.42
N ALA A 18 -1.27 -7.96 -2.71
CA ALA A 18 -1.94 -8.86 -3.64
C ALA A 18 -1.70 -10.34 -3.27
N ARG A 19 -0.46 -10.73 -2.96
CA ARG A 19 -0.13 -12.08 -2.48
C ARG A 19 -0.89 -12.42 -1.20
N SER A 20 -0.93 -11.49 -0.25
CA SER A 20 -1.67 -11.66 1.01
C SER A 20 -3.17 -11.87 0.76
N ALA A 21 -3.78 -11.06 -0.10
CA ALA A 21 -5.19 -11.17 -0.49
C ALA A 21 -5.50 -12.53 -1.16
N LYS A 22 -4.60 -13.03 -2.01
CA LYS A 22 -4.73 -14.35 -2.63
C LYS A 22 -4.71 -15.47 -1.58
N MET A 23 -3.80 -15.40 -0.62
CA MET A 23 -3.68 -16.40 0.46
C MET A 23 -4.84 -16.35 1.47
N SER A 24 -5.62 -15.26 1.51
CA SER A 24 -6.76 -15.08 2.42
C SER A 24 -8.12 -15.35 1.80
N GLY A 25 -8.18 -15.86 0.56
CA GLY A 25 -9.44 -16.15 -0.12
C GLY A 25 -9.97 -15.01 -0.99
N GLY A 26 -9.10 -14.13 -1.47
CA GLY A 26 -9.44 -13.11 -2.47
C GLY A 26 -9.83 -11.75 -1.91
N SER A 27 -9.38 -11.40 -0.69
CA SER A 27 -9.56 -10.06 -0.13
C SER A 27 -8.45 -9.69 0.86
N MET A 28 -8.08 -8.42 0.91
CA MET A 28 -7.10 -7.90 1.85
C MET A 28 -7.64 -8.02 3.28
N LYS A 29 -6.94 -8.79 4.11
CA LYS A 29 -7.28 -8.93 5.53
C LYS A 29 -7.13 -7.61 6.27
N TRP A 30 -7.93 -7.44 7.33
CA TRP A 30 -7.94 -6.24 8.17
C TRP A 30 -6.57 -5.85 8.75
N ASN A 31 -5.69 -6.84 8.99
CA ASN A 31 -4.35 -6.62 9.50
C ASN A 31 -3.42 -6.01 8.44
N GLU A 32 -3.56 -6.40 7.17
CA GLU A 32 -2.80 -5.81 6.06
C GLU A 32 -3.25 -4.39 5.77
N GLU A 33 -4.56 -4.14 5.87
CA GLU A 33 -5.11 -2.77 5.88
C GLU A 33 -4.50 -1.93 7.01
N ALA A 34 -4.43 -2.47 8.23
CA ALA A 34 -3.87 -1.74 9.37
C ALA A 34 -2.38 -1.42 9.19
N LYS A 35 -1.59 -2.37 8.67
CA LYS A 35 -0.17 -2.17 8.33
C LYS A 35 0.01 -1.12 7.23
N LEU A 36 -0.82 -1.14 6.19
CA LEU A 36 -0.79 -0.13 5.13
C LEU A 36 -1.12 1.27 5.67
N LYS A 37 -2.19 1.40 6.47
CA LYS A 37 -2.52 2.67 7.13
C LYS A 37 -1.37 3.18 7.99
N ALA A 38 -0.71 2.31 8.73
CA ALA A 38 0.44 2.66 9.56
C ALA A 38 1.62 3.15 8.73
N SER A 39 1.99 2.43 7.66
CA SER A 39 3.05 2.86 6.75
C SER A 39 2.73 4.21 6.11
N LEU A 40 1.49 4.41 5.64
CA LEU A 40 1.05 5.69 5.09
C LEU A 40 1.19 6.85 6.08
N THR A 41 0.93 6.61 7.37
CA THR A 41 1.06 7.66 8.39
C THR A 41 2.47 7.86 8.92
N ASN A 42 3.25 6.77 9.04
CA ASN A 42 4.59 6.77 9.64
C ASN A 42 5.67 7.14 8.62
N GLU A 43 5.44 6.85 7.34
CA GLU A 43 6.44 6.96 6.27
C GLU A 43 5.99 7.97 5.21
N ARG A 44 5.54 9.15 5.63
CA ARG A 44 4.96 10.17 4.73
C ARG A 44 5.86 10.55 3.54
N ALA A 45 7.18 10.51 3.72
CA ALA A 45 8.13 10.77 2.63
C ALA A 45 8.04 9.71 1.52
N ARG A 46 7.89 8.43 1.88
CA ARG A 46 7.69 7.31 0.94
C ARG A 46 6.41 7.51 0.13
N TRP A 47 5.33 7.88 0.82
CA TRP A 47 4.00 8.02 0.24
C TRP A 47 3.67 9.41 -0.28
N SER A 48 4.68 10.25 -0.48
CA SER A 48 4.50 11.61 -0.97
C SER A 48 4.02 11.63 -2.41
N ARG A 49 3.27 12.67 -2.79
CA ARG A 49 2.81 12.90 -4.18
C ARG A 49 3.97 12.95 -5.18
N ALA A 50 5.16 13.33 -4.74
CA ALA A 50 6.36 13.39 -5.55
C ALA A 50 6.91 12.00 -5.92
N ARG A 51 6.61 10.97 -5.11
CA ARG A 51 7.07 9.59 -5.36
C ARG A 51 6.03 8.72 -6.04
N VAL A 52 4.75 8.89 -5.69
CA VAL A 52 3.67 8.05 -6.23
C VAL A 52 2.32 8.78 -6.18
N SER A 53 1.54 8.68 -7.25
CA SER A 53 0.14 9.12 -7.24
C SER A 53 -0.78 7.97 -6.82
N PRO A 54 -1.98 8.28 -6.29
CA PRO A 54 -2.99 7.26 -5.99
C PRO A 54 -3.32 6.37 -7.19
N GLU A 55 -3.42 6.95 -8.38
CA GLU A 55 -3.79 6.26 -9.62
C GLU A 55 -2.67 5.30 -10.06
N LEU A 56 -1.41 5.72 -9.95
CA LEU A 56 -0.27 4.84 -10.21
C LEU A 56 -0.19 3.69 -9.20
N PHE A 57 -0.46 3.96 -7.93
CA PHE A 57 -0.48 2.91 -6.91
C PHE A 57 -1.64 1.93 -7.11
N GLU A 58 -2.82 2.41 -7.47
CA GLU A 58 -3.98 1.59 -7.84
C GLU A 58 -3.67 0.68 -9.03
N ALA A 59 -3.14 1.26 -10.12
CA ALA A 59 -2.75 0.51 -11.32
C ALA A 59 -1.71 -0.57 -10.99
N GLN A 60 -0.72 -0.24 -10.15
CA GLN A 60 0.29 -1.21 -9.71
C GLN A 60 -0.31 -2.33 -8.84
N CYS A 61 -1.24 -2.01 -7.93
CA CYS A 61 -1.93 -3.01 -7.13
C CYS A 61 -2.81 -3.92 -7.99
N GLN A 62 -3.51 -3.35 -8.96
CA GLN A 62 -4.32 -4.10 -9.92
C GLN A 62 -3.45 -5.03 -10.77
N ALA A 63 -2.34 -4.53 -11.30
CA ALA A 63 -1.39 -5.33 -12.07
C ALA A 63 -0.77 -6.47 -11.23
N ALA A 64 -0.57 -6.25 -9.93
CA ALA A 64 -0.13 -7.28 -8.99
C ALA A 64 -1.21 -8.34 -8.67
N GLY A 65 -2.46 -8.12 -9.08
CA GLY A 65 -3.58 -9.04 -8.85
C GLY A 65 -4.36 -8.78 -7.56
N LEU A 66 -4.29 -7.56 -7.01
CA LEU A 66 -5.16 -7.17 -5.89
C LEU A 66 -6.62 -7.04 -6.38
N PRO A 67 -7.62 -7.54 -5.63
CA PRO A 67 -9.02 -7.42 -5.99
C PRO A 67 -9.47 -5.96 -6.17
N ALA A 68 -10.41 -5.71 -7.09
CA ALA A 68 -10.83 -4.36 -7.47
C ALA A 68 -11.30 -3.50 -6.28
N ASP A 69 -12.08 -4.07 -5.36
CA ASP A 69 -12.54 -3.35 -4.17
C ASP A 69 -11.38 -2.92 -3.27
N ASP A 70 -10.36 -3.78 -3.12
CA ASP A 70 -9.16 -3.47 -2.36
C ASP A 70 -8.28 -2.46 -3.08
N VAL A 71 -8.20 -2.50 -4.42
CA VAL A 71 -7.51 -1.48 -5.24
C VAL A 71 -8.09 -0.09 -4.97
N VAL A 72 -9.41 0.06 -5.05
CA VAL A 72 -10.08 1.35 -4.77
C VAL A 72 -9.75 1.82 -3.35
N LYS A 73 -9.79 0.90 -2.39
CA LYS A 73 -9.55 1.18 -0.97
C LYS A 73 -8.13 1.65 -0.68
N VAL A 74 -7.10 1.02 -1.25
CA VAL A 74 -5.71 1.44 -1.03
C VAL A 74 -5.43 2.81 -1.66
N GLY A 75 -6.03 3.09 -2.83
CA GLY A 75 -5.96 4.40 -3.47
C GLY A 75 -6.64 5.49 -2.64
N GLU A 76 -7.79 5.22 -2.03
CA GLU A 76 -8.43 6.14 -1.10
C GLU A 76 -7.55 6.46 0.12
N PHE A 77 -6.87 5.46 0.69
CA PHE A 77 -5.98 5.67 1.81
C PHE A 77 -4.81 6.60 1.43
N LEU A 78 -4.25 6.40 0.25
CA LEU A 78 -3.18 7.27 -0.25
C LEU A 78 -3.70 8.69 -0.52
N ARG A 79 -4.87 8.85 -1.16
CA ARG A 79 -5.54 10.16 -1.35
C ARG A 79 -5.76 10.91 -0.03
N LYS A 80 -6.25 10.21 1.00
CA LYS A 80 -6.46 10.78 2.35
C LYS A 80 -5.12 11.23 2.94
N THR A 81 -4.11 10.38 2.91
CA THR A 81 -2.76 10.70 3.42
C THR A 81 -2.14 11.91 2.73
N GLN A 82 -2.22 11.95 1.40
CA GLN A 82 -1.65 13.02 0.59
C GLN A 82 -2.46 14.33 0.60
N SER A 83 -3.70 14.31 1.09
CA SER A 83 -4.49 15.52 1.38
C SER A 83 -4.29 16.03 2.81
N GLY A 84 -3.33 15.45 3.55
CA GLY A 84 -3.02 15.83 4.93
C GLY A 84 -3.94 15.17 5.97
N LYS A 85 -4.95 14.40 5.56
CA LYS A 85 -5.81 13.65 6.48
C LYS A 85 -5.04 12.49 7.09
N ARG A 86 -5.35 12.18 8.35
CA ARG A 86 -4.75 11.05 9.05
C ARG A 86 -5.60 9.81 8.87
N LEU A 87 -4.94 8.69 8.63
CA LEU A 87 -5.53 7.36 8.78
C LEU A 87 -5.34 6.92 10.23
N VAL A 88 -6.24 6.07 10.72
CA VAL A 88 -6.14 5.47 12.05
C VAL A 88 -5.86 3.98 11.87
N PRO A 89 -4.58 3.54 11.97
CA PRO A 89 -4.26 2.12 11.99
C PRO A 89 -4.78 1.47 13.28
N HIS A 90 -5.04 0.16 13.21
CA HIS A 90 -5.36 -0.61 14.42
C HIS A 90 -4.19 -0.54 15.41
N ARG A 91 -4.49 -0.49 16.73
CA ARG A 91 -3.50 -0.23 17.79
C ARG A 91 -2.29 -1.16 17.73
N SER A 92 -2.50 -2.45 17.42
CA SER A 92 -1.44 -3.45 17.33
C SER A 92 -0.43 -3.22 16.19
N TYR A 93 -0.77 -2.38 15.21
CA TYR A 93 0.07 -2.10 14.04
C TYR A 93 0.44 -0.62 13.91
N ARG A 94 0.11 0.22 14.89
CA ARG A 94 0.26 1.69 14.77
C ARG A 94 1.69 2.14 14.46
N ASP A 95 2.68 1.38 14.92
CA ASP A 95 4.11 1.67 14.78
C ASP A 95 4.74 0.88 13.61
N TRP A 96 3.91 0.21 12.79
CA TRP A 96 4.37 -0.59 11.66
C TRP A 96 4.94 0.28 10.52
N THR A 97 6.01 -0.22 9.91
CA THR A 97 6.60 0.26 8.66
C THR A 97 6.96 -0.93 7.79
N PHE A 98 6.81 -0.82 6.46
CA PHE A 98 7.31 -1.88 5.57
C PHE A 98 8.80 -1.67 5.36
N ARG A 99 9.64 -2.63 5.76
CA ARG A 99 11.08 -2.56 5.52
C ARG A 99 11.44 -3.01 4.09
N TYR A 100 12.62 -2.63 3.61
CA TYR A 100 13.07 -2.83 2.23
C TYR A 100 13.36 -4.31 1.88
N ASP A 101 13.44 -5.16 2.89
CA ASP A 101 13.81 -6.57 2.89
C ASP A 101 12.61 -7.53 2.76
N TYR A 102 11.56 -7.14 2.04
CA TYR A 102 10.58 -8.13 1.56
C TYR A 102 11.04 -8.75 0.25
N ASP A 103 12.17 -9.46 0.34
CA ASP A 103 12.48 -10.56 -0.56
C ASP A 103 11.66 -11.79 -0.15
N ALA A 104 11.42 -12.63 -1.15
CA ALA A 104 10.58 -13.81 -1.13
C ALA A 104 10.92 -14.81 -0.02
N VAL A 105 10.02 -15.80 0.15
CA VAL A 105 10.10 -16.95 1.08
C VAL A 105 9.60 -16.59 2.49
N VAL A 106 8.45 -17.07 2.95
CA VAL A 106 8.02 -18.49 3.03
C VAL A 106 6.65 -18.72 2.40
#